data_AF-A0A7S4EYM8-F1
#
_entry.id   AF-A0A7S4EYM8-F1
#
_cell.length_a   1.000
_cell.length_b   1.000
_cell.length_c   1.000
_cell.angle_alpha   90.00
_cell.angle_beta   90.00
_cell.angle_gamma   90.00
#
_symmetry.space_group_name_H-M   'P 1'
#
loop_
_entity.id
_entity.type
_entity.pdbx_description
1 polymer ?
#
loop_
_entity_poly.entity_id
_entity_poly.type
_entity_poly.pdbx_seq_one_letter_code
_entity_poly.pdbx_strand_id
1 'polypeptide(L)'
;GGLKPKRLAALVADLATHAQPNADAGRFSRIEQLHQGANPKLQMLVKVIAPLPYHQSRCHHSYIVADAGGSVAALSVYFGLNRDSLGINATLALSAPTLLRVRASHWNAKPRGDDDSISVEFDLIRIEAPSTQLRLVEPRKAY
;
A
#
# COMPACT_ATOMS: atom_id res chain seq x y z
N GLY A 1 0.29 13.37 -6.46
CA GLY A 1 1.63 13.95 -6.27
C GLY A 1 2.61 13.21 -7.15
N GLY A 2 3.32 13.92 -8.04
CA GLY A 2 4.20 13.30 -9.03
C GLY A 2 5.53 12.85 -8.43
N LEU A 3 5.61 11.58 -8.00
CA LEU A 3 6.90 10.99 -7.65
C LEU A 3 7.67 10.70 -8.95
N LYS A 4 8.88 11.23 -9.09
CA LYS A 4 9.72 10.97 -10.27
C LYS A 4 10.05 9.46 -10.35
N PRO A 5 10.00 8.80 -11.52
CA PRO A 5 10.26 7.36 -11.65
C PRO A 5 11.58 6.90 -11.01
N LYS A 6 12.65 7.69 -11.14
CA LYS A 6 13.95 7.40 -10.49
C LYS A 6 13.85 7.31 -8.96
N ARG A 7 13.00 8.13 -8.34
CA ARG A 7 12.79 8.15 -6.89
C ARG A 7 11.97 6.93 -6.45
N LEU A 8 10.99 6.50 -7.24
CA LEU A 8 10.26 5.26 -6.98
C LEU A 8 11.20 4.06 -7.05
N ALA A 9 12.00 3.96 -8.11
CA ALA A 9 12.98 2.89 -8.27
C ALA A 9 13.98 2.83 -7.10
N ALA A 10 14.47 3.97 -6.62
CA ALA A 10 15.36 4.02 -5.46
C ALA A 10 14.66 3.55 -4.16
N LEU A 11 13.40 3.93 -3.95
CA LEU A 11 12.63 3.50 -2.80
C LEU A 11 12.36 1.98 -2.81
N VAL A 12 12.03 1.45 -3.99
CA VAL A 12 11.77 0.03 -4.21
C VAL A 12 13.04 -0.80 -4.10
N ALA A 13 14.17 -0.32 -4.62
CA ALA A 13 15.47 -0.98 -4.47
C ALA A 13 15.86 -1.14 -2.99
N ASP A 14 15.53 -0.15 -2.16
CA ASP A 14 15.77 -0.24 -0.72
C ASP A 14 14.90 -1.31 -0.03
N LEU A 15 13.72 -1.68 -0.56
CA LEU A 15 12.96 -2.82 0.00
C LEU A 15 13.76 -4.13 -0.04
N ALA A 16 14.61 -4.30 -1.06
CA ALA A 16 15.46 -5.49 -1.18
C ALA A 16 16.53 -5.56 -0.08
N THR A 17 16.93 -4.43 0.53
CA THR A 17 17.91 -4.40 1.62
C THR A 17 17.31 -4.87 2.96
N HIS A 18 15.98 -4.78 3.09
CA HIS A 18 15.24 -5.22 4.27
C HIS A 18 14.84 -6.70 4.21
N ALA A 19 14.83 -7.33 3.03
CA ALA A 19 14.61 -8.76 2.87
C ALA A 19 15.94 -9.51 3.02
N GLN A 20 16.02 -10.55 3.84
CA GLN A 20 17.22 -11.41 3.84
C GLN A 20 17.31 -12.16 2.51
N PRO A 21 18.40 -12.02 1.74
CA PRO A 21 18.52 -12.65 0.42
C PRO A 21 18.41 -14.18 0.42
N ASN A 22 18.65 -14.85 1.56
CA ASN A 22 18.52 -16.31 1.69
C ASN A 22 17.37 -16.78 2.61
N ALA A 23 16.89 -15.97 3.56
CA ALA A 23 15.82 -16.41 4.49
C ALA A 23 14.43 -15.88 4.10
N ASP A 24 14.38 -14.79 3.32
CA ASP A 24 13.13 -14.15 2.92
C ASP A 24 12.91 -14.20 1.39
N ALA A 25 13.79 -14.88 0.65
CA ALA A 25 13.61 -15.14 -0.78
C ALA A 25 12.30 -15.93 -1.00
N GLY A 26 11.33 -15.29 -1.66
CA GLY A 26 9.99 -15.86 -1.89
C GLY A 26 9.04 -15.78 -0.69
N ARG A 27 9.44 -15.18 0.44
CA ARG A 27 8.60 -15.04 1.64
C ARG A 27 7.56 -13.93 1.50
N PHE A 28 7.90 -12.84 0.81
CA PHE A 28 7.03 -11.70 0.63
C PHE A 28 6.39 -11.73 -0.76
N SER A 29 5.06 -11.77 -0.78
CA SER A 29 4.25 -11.65 -1.97
C SER A 29 4.21 -10.21 -2.48
N ARG A 30 4.13 -10.09 -3.80
CA ARG A 30 3.89 -8.83 -4.50
C ARG A 30 2.40 -8.50 -4.53
N ILE A 31 2.08 -7.24 -4.78
CA ILE A 31 0.69 -6.74 -4.93
C ILE A 31 -0.03 -7.52 -6.03
N GLU A 32 0.64 -7.75 -7.16
CA GLU A 32 0.10 -8.50 -8.32
C GLU A 32 -0.27 -9.96 -8.01
N GLN A 33 0.26 -10.52 -6.92
CA GLN A 33 0.01 -11.90 -6.49
C GLN A 33 -1.15 -12.02 -5.50
N LEU A 34 -1.72 -10.89 -5.04
CA LEU A 34 -2.86 -10.92 -4.14
C LEU A 34 -4.15 -11.28 -4.89
N HIS A 35 -4.97 -12.12 -4.25
CA HIS A 35 -6.34 -12.34 -4.68
C HIS A 35 -7.27 -11.32 -4.06
N GLN A 36 -8.37 -10.98 -4.75
CA GLN A 36 -9.43 -10.15 -4.20
C GLN A 36 -9.99 -10.81 -2.93
N GLY A 37 -10.16 -10.02 -1.87
CA GLY A 37 -10.53 -10.50 -0.54
C GLY A 37 -9.31 -10.75 0.36
N ALA A 38 -9.49 -11.61 1.36
CA ALA A 38 -8.47 -11.89 2.37
C ALA A 38 -7.40 -12.86 1.85
N ASN A 39 -6.13 -12.58 2.16
CA ASN A 39 -4.98 -13.41 1.78
C ASN A 39 -4.23 -13.92 3.03
N PRO A 40 -4.83 -14.81 3.85
CA PRO A 40 -4.38 -15.10 5.21
C PRO A 40 -3.00 -15.75 5.33
N LYS A 41 -2.51 -16.38 4.26
CA LYS A 41 -1.20 -17.05 4.22
C LYS A 41 -0.09 -16.19 3.64
N LEU A 42 -0.41 -14.98 3.18
CA LEU A 42 0.54 -14.12 2.50
C LEU A 42 1.10 -13.07 3.45
N GLN A 43 2.37 -12.76 3.23
CA GLN A 43 3.05 -11.62 3.82
C GLN A 43 3.53 -10.71 2.70
N MET A 44 3.58 -9.41 2.94
CA MET A 44 4.10 -8.45 1.98
C MET A 44 5.06 -7.49 2.63
N LEU A 45 6.00 -6.98 1.84
CA LEU A 45 6.85 -5.88 2.25
C LEU A 45 6.57 -4.71 1.31
N VAL A 46 6.17 -3.58 1.88
CA VAL A 46 5.81 -2.40 1.11
C VAL A 46 6.47 -1.15 1.69
N LYS A 47 6.64 -0.13 0.87
CA LYS A 47 7.18 1.16 1.27
C LYS A 47 6.14 2.25 1.14
N VAL A 48 5.98 3.07 2.17
CA VAL A 48 5.10 4.25 2.14
C VAL A 48 5.71 5.30 1.23
N ILE A 49 5.01 5.65 0.15
CA ILE A 49 5.46 6.64 -0.83
C ILE A 49 4.87 8.02 -0.51
N ALA A 50 3.59 8.05 -0.12
CA ALA A 50 2.89 9.27 0.18
C ALA A 50 1.70 9.01 1.12
N PRO A 51 1.37 9.93 2.04
CA PRO A 51 0.07 9.94 2.68
C PRO A 51 -1.01 10.37 1.67
N LEU A 52 -2.20 9.78 1.72
CA LEU A 52 -3.35 10.27 0.99
C LEU A 52 -4.03 11.41 1.78
N PRO A 53 -4.59 12.42 1.10
CA PRO A 53 -5.28 13.52 1.77
C PRO A 53 -6.46 12.99 2.59
N TYR A 54 -6.52 13.43 3.83
CA TYR A 54 -7.54 13.04 4.80
C TYR A 54 -8.91 13.54 4.35
N HIS A 55 -9.81 12.62 4.00
CA HIS A 55 -11.24 12.88 4.14
C HIS A 55 -11.58 12.77 5.63
N GLN A 56 -12.55 13.53 6.14
CA GLN A 56 -12.88 13.72 7.57
C GLN A 56 -13.20 12.46 8.41
N SER A 57 -12.90 11.27 7.91
CA SER A 57 -13.09 9.99 8.55
C SER A 57 -12.01 9.73 9.61
N ARG A 58 -12.39 9.83 10.88
CA ARG A 58 -11.53 9.47 12.03
C ARG A 58 -11.25 7.97 12.14
N CYS A 59 -11.84 7.14 11.29
CA CYS A 59 -11.78 5.68 11.45
C CYS A 59 -10.64 4.99 10.69
N HIS A 60 -9.97 5.68 9.76
CA HIS A 60 -8.84 5.11 9.04
C HIS A 60 -7.85 6.15 8.51
N HIS A 61 -6.60 5.72 8.34
CA HIS A 61 -5.54 6.49 7.68
C HIS A 61 -5.16 5.81 6.37
N SER A 62 -5.03 6.61 5.31
CA SER A 62 -4.74 6.10 3.96
C SER A 62 -3.40 6.57 3.45
N TYR A 63 -2.68 5.68 2.79
CA TYR A 63 -1.35 5.88 2.24
C TYR A 63 -1.27 5.30 0.83
N ILE A 64 -0.29 5.76 0.06
CA ILE A 64 0.16 5.11 -1.16
C ILE A 64 1.40 4.30 -0.80
N VAL A 65 1.41 3.03 -1.17
CA VAL A 65 2.52 2.11 -0.94
C VAL A 65 2.99 1.47 -2.23
N ALA A 66 4.27 1.11 -2.29
CA ALA A 66 4.81 0.26 -3.35
C ALA A 66 5.48 -0.99 -2.80
N ASP A 67 5.44 -2.07 -3.58
CA ASP A 67 6.16 -3.30 -3.30
C ASP A 67 7.52 -3.35 -4.00
N ALA A 68 8.24 -4.47 -3.83
CA ALA A 68 9.53 -4.72 -4.48
C ALA A 68 9.45 -4.83 -6.02
N GLY A 69 8.26 -5.09 -6.58
CA GLY A 69 8.02 -5.13 -8.02
C GLY A 69 7.79 -3.73 -8.63
N GLY A 70 7.66 -2.70 -7.80
CA GLY A 70 7.32 -1.34 -8.23
C GLY A 70 5.82 -1.13 -8.46
N SER A 71 4.99 -2.15 -8.17
CA SER A 71 3.54 -2.02 -8.18
C SER A 71 3.11 -1.09 -7.05
N VAL A 72 2.05 -0.31 -7.29
CA VAL A 72 1.56 0.70 -6.35
C VAL A 72 0.12 0.39 -5.99
N ALA A 73 -0.22 0.48 -4.70
CA ALA A 73 -1.58 0.34 -4.21
C ALA A 73 -1.90 1.41 -3.16
N ALA A 74 -3.18 1.68 -2.96
CA ALA A 74 -3.64 2.38 -1.77
C ALA A 74 -3.57 1.41 -0.57
N LEU A 75 -3.23 1.93 0.61
CA LEU A 75 -3.25 1.21 1.87
C LEU A 75 -4.17 1.98 2.83
N SER A 76 -5.22 1.36 3.34
CA SER A 76 -6.06 1.91 4.40
C SER A 76 -5.88 1.12 5.69
N VAL A 77 -5.51 1.83 6.75
CA VAL A 77 -5.29 1.30 8.09
C VAL A 77 -6.40 1.79 9.00
N TYR A 78 -7.23 0.87 9.50
CA TYR A 78 -8.38 1.17 10.35
C TYR A 78 -8.01 1.07 11.84
N PHE A 79 -8.38 2.09 12.61
CA PHE A 79 -8.21 2.19 14.07
C PHE A 79 -6.76 1.99 14.58
N GLY A 80 -6.47 2.40 15.83
CA GLY A 80 -5.23 1.97 16.54
C GLY A 80 -3.88 2.53 16.09
N LEU A 81 -3.76 3.30 15.00
CA LEU A 81 -2.56 4.04 14.65
C LEU A 81 -2.78 5.55 14.73
N ASN A 82 -1.81 6.29 15.27
CA ASN A 82 -1.82 7.74 15.19
C ASN A 82 -1.48 8.18 13.76
N ARG A 83 -2.02 9.32 13.34
CA ARG A 83 -1.87 9.87 11.99
C ARG A 83 -0.42 9.97 11.52
N ASP A 84 0.48 10.33 12.43
CA ASP A 84 1.90 10.58 12.12
C ASP A 84 2.78 9.34 12.34
N SER A 85 2.16 8.18 12.60
CA SER A 85 2.90 6.95 12.91
C SER A 85 3.65 6.37 11.71
N LEU A 86 3.15 6.60 10.48
CA LEU A 86 3.77 6.06 9.28
C LEU A 86 4.32 7.19 8.41
N GLY A 87 5.62 7.47 8.58
CA GLY A 87 6.33 8.45 7.78
C GLY A 87 6.49 8.04 6.31
N ILE A 88 6.67 9.02 5.43
CA ILE A 88 7.12 8.76 4.05
C ILE A 88 8.45 7.99 4.11
N ASN A 89 8.60 6.99 3.25
CA ASN A 89 9.69 6.02 3.19
C ASN A 89 9.69 4.97 4.30
N ALA A 90 8.66 4.89 5.16
CA ALA A 90 8.54 3.80 6.11
C ALA A 90 8.39 2.46 5.37
N THR A 91 9.15 1.45 5.80
CA THR A 91 9.02 0.08 5.30
C THR A 91 8.07 -0.69 6.22
N LEU A 92 7.05 -1.33 5.64
CA LEU A 92 5.98 -2.01 6.36
C LEU A 92 5.94 -3.48 5.95
N ALA A 93 5.93 -4.36 6.95
CA ALA A 93 5.57 -5.76 6.75
C ALA A 93 4.06 -5.92 7.02
N LEU A 94 3.34 -6.39 6.02
CA LEU A 94 1.90 -6.67 6.09
C LEU A 94 1.70 -8.18 6.21
N SER A 95 0.85 -8.61 7.15
CA SER A 95 0.46 -10.01 7.33
C SER A 95 -1.02 -10.18 7.05
N ALA A 96 -1.38 -11.24 6.34
CA ALA A 96 -2.76 -11.55 5.98
C ALA A 96 -3.49 -10.34 5.32
N PRO A 97 -2.95 -9.75 4.25
CA PRO A 97 -3.52 -8.55 3.64
C PRO A 97 -4.87 -8.84 2.98
N THR A 98 -5.79 -7.87 3.06
CA THR A 98 -7.06 -7.92 2.34
C THR A 98 -6.99 -6.98 1.15
N LEU A 99 -7.14 -7.50 -0.07
CA LEU A 99 -7.19 -6.70 -1.29
C LEU A 99 -8.64 -6.39 -1.69
N LEU A 100 -8.92 -5.12 -1.92
CA LEU A 100 -10.15 -4.64 -2.52
C LEU A 100 -9.82 -4.00 -3.88
N ARG A 101 -10.51 -4.45 -4.92
CA ARG A 101 -10.46 -3.80 -6.23
C ARG A 101 -11.58 -2.79 -6.29
N VAL A 102 -11.23 -1.51 -6.18
CA VAL A 102 -12.22 -0.43 -6.06
C VAL A 102 -12.45 0.16 -7.44
N ARG A 103 -13.71 0.16 -7.87
CA ARG A 103 -14.18 0.95 -9.01
C ARG A 103 -15.10 2.03 -8.47
N ALA A 104 -14.71 3.29 -8.63
CA ALA A 104 -15.48 4.44 -8.18
C ALA A 104 -15.92 5.26 -9.39
N SER A 105 -17.23 5.44 -9.55
CA SER A 105 -17.83 6.31 -10.56
C SER A 105 -18.52 7.48 -9.89
N HIS A 106 -18.30 8.70 -10.39
CA HIS A 106 -18.99 9.86 -9.85
C HIS A 106 -20.46 9.86 -10.33
N TRP A 107 -21.41 9.76 -9.39
CA TRP A 107 -22.85 9.70 -9.66
C TRP A 107 -23.41 10.91 -10.41
N ASN A 108 -22.71 12.05 -10.36
CA ASN A 108 -23.05 13.31 -11.04
C ASN A 108 -22.18 13.59 -12.27
N ALA A 109 -21.44 12.61 -12.79
CA ALA A 109 -20.85 12.73 -14.13
C ALA A 109 -22.02 12.80 -15.12
N LYS A 110 -22.56 14.01 -15.34
CA LYS A 110 -23.56 14.23 -16.39
C LYS A 110 -22.93 13.70 -17.67
N PRO A 111 -23.58 12.79 -18.40
CA PRO A 111 -23.11 12.42 -19.73
C PRO A 111 -23.18 13.69 -20.57
N ARG A 112 -22.06 14.39 -20.70
CA ARG A 112 -21.84 15.25 -21.85
C ARG A 112 -21.73 14.26 -22.99
N GLY A 113 -22.54 14.43 -24.04
CA GLY A 113 -22.61 13.51 -25.17
C GLY A 113 -21.23 12.97 -25.53
N ASP A 114 -21.19 11.64 -25.73
CA ASP A 114 -20.02 10.76 -25.83
C ASP A 114 -19.43 10.32 -24.47
N ASP A 115 -20.05 9.27 -23.91
CA ASP A 115 -19.50 8.16 -23.09
C ASP A 115 -18.41 8.40 -22.00
N ASP A 116 -18.21 9.61 -21.50
CA ASP A 116 -17.21 9.88 -20.45
C ASP A 116 -17.80 9.83 -19.03
N SER A 117 -18.23 8.64 -18.59
CA SER A 117 -18.36 8.39 -17.16
C SER A 117 -16.96 8.25 -16.56
N ILE A 118 -16.49 9.27 -15.81
CA ILE A 118 -15.19 9.19 -15.12
C ILE A 118 -15.31 8.10 -14.04
N SER A 119 -14.86 6.90 -14.37
CA SER A 119 -14.64 5.82 -13.43
C SER A 119 -13.15 5.67 -13.14
N VAL A 120 -12.79 5.66 -11.86
CA VAL A 120 -11.42 5.40 -11.41
C VAL A 120 -11.37 4.00 -10.83
N GLU A 121 -10.38 3.23 -11.27
CA GLU A 121 -10.09 1.90 -10.73
C GLU A 121 -8.74 1.91 -10.02
N PHE A 122 -8.68 1.32 -8.83
CA PHE A 122 -7.45 1.18 -8.08
C PHE A 122 -7.52 0.01 -7.09
N ASP A 123 -6.35 -0.54 -6.78
CA ASP A 123 -6.17 -1.54 -5.74
C ASP A 123 -6.04 -0.87 -4.37
N LEU A 124 -6.81 -1.38 -3.41
CA LEU A 124 -6.80 -0.96 -2.02
C LEU A 124 -6.49 -2.15 -1.12
N ILE A 125 -5.37 -2.07 -0.40
CA ILE A 125 -5.03 -2.99 0.69
C ILE A 125 -5.65 -2.46 1.98
N ARG A 126 -6.43 -3.30 2.65
CA ARG A 126 -7.13 -2.97 3.89
C ARG A 126 -6.50 -3.69 5.08
N ILE A 127 -6.20 -2.92 6.13
CA ILE A 127 -5.68 -3.38 7.42
C ILE A 127 -6.72 -3.05 8.49
N GLU A 128 -7.35 -4.06 9.07
CA GLU A 128 -8.41 -3.90 10.08
C GLU A 128 -7.90 -4.07 11.51
N ALA A 129 -6.86 -4.88 11.68
CA ALA A 129 -6.21 -5.12 12.96
C ALA A 129 -4.71 -4.76 12.87
N PRO A 130 -4.34 -3.48 12.95
CA PRO A 130 -2.96 -3.05 12.73
C PRO A 130 -1.95 -3.70 13.68
N SER A 131 -2.35 -3.98 14.93
CA SER A 131 -1.49 -4.63 15.92
C SER A 131 -1.01 -6.04 15.53
N THR A 132 -1.74 -6.73 14.64
CA THR A 132 -1.41 -8.10 14.20
C THR A 132 -1.05 -8.17 12.72
N GLN A 133 -1.60 -7.28 11.90
CA GLN A 133 -1.42 -7.28 10.46
C GLN A 133 -0.33 -6.33 9.97
N LEU A 134 0.17 -5.41 10.80
CA LEU A 134 1.11 -4.37 10.39
C LEU A 134 2.30 -4.30 11.34
N ARG A 135 3.51 -4.32 10.79
CA ARG A 135 4.75 -4.08 11.53
C ARG A 135 5.64 -3.11 10.78
N LEU A 136 6.15 -2.09 11.49
CA LEU A 136 7.20 -1.23 10.97
C LEU A 136 8.52 -2.02 10.91
N VAL A 137 9.22 -1.97 9.78
CA VAL A 137 10.51 -2.63 9.60
C VAL A 137 11.59 -1.56 9.59
N GLU A 138 12.43 -1.58 10.62
CA GLU A 138 13.56 -0.66 10.70
C GLU A 138 14.64 -1.04 9.66
N PRO A 139 15.33 -0.05 9.07
CA PRO A 139 16.49 -0.32 8.24
C PRO A 139 17.58 -0.99 9.07
N ARG A 140 18.16 -2.06 8.52
CA ARG A 140 19.33 -2.69 9.13
C ARG A 140 20.48 -1.68 9.11
N LYS A 141 21.06 -1.37 10.26
CA LYS A 141 22.35 -0.68 10.31
C LYS A 141 23.39 -1.59 9.67
N ALA A 142 24.00 -1.14 8.58
CA ALA A 142 25.22 -1.75 8.07
C ALA A 142 26.31 -1.54 9.14
N TYR A 143 26.82 -2.64 9.69
CA TYR A 143 27.99 -2.66 10.56
C TYR A 143 29.25 -2.82 9.71
#